data_AF-A0A6C0FMV0-F1
#
_entry.id   AF-A0A6C0FMV0-F1
#
_cell.length_a   1.000
_cell.length_b   1.000
_cell.length_c   1.000
_cell.angle_alpha   90.00
_cell.angle_beta   90.00
_cell.angle_gamma   90.00
#
_symmetry.space_group_name_H-M   'P 1'
#
loop_
_entity.id
_entity.type
_entity.pdbx_description
1 polymer ?
#
loop_
_entity_poly.entity_id
_entity_poly.type
_entity_poly.pdbx_seq_one_letter_code
_entity_poly.pdbx_strand_id
1 'polypeptide(L)'
;MDEEANPHPDGTEAGDDRAAEVARREADDARKEAEALRRDREKAGRAAAKEADRARRDREKADREAAKDAERARKEADRRRRDDEKAERDRVKALEQSEAARARALQDVERERARRETEARREAERAQAERERAARDAAREAGRALREAEKAARDAALAQQRAAREAEKARREAARAGTAPATTTVDASALPPDLAVLWRSPEPPRRGPRPSLTLDQIADAAIALADAEGIGAVSMARLAESLGFTTMSLYRYVASKDEVVSLMSDRASGRPPAVGREVGDWRARIELLVSIQQPVLFSHPWLAQTGTVLHAVGPNRLAWMEAMVAALEDTPLDEATKVTAVGTIASHQLDELRLFASWTDRERAVQEATSRSYDMDGMLLAVATPDEHPALVRAASAGAFGAAMEDGPVSFGTTLLLDGIAALIARAEGRTGS
;
A
#
# COMPACT_ATOMS: atom_id res chain seq x y z
N MET A 1 -127.53 -88.43 -94.40
CA MET A 1 -127.91 -89.50 -95.31
C MET A 1 -126.88 -89.48 -96.42
N ASP A 2 -126.04 -90.47 -96.65
CA ASP A 2 -125.77 -91.80 -96.08
C ASP A 2 -124.51 -92.22 -96.88
N GLU A 3 -123.48 -92.79 -96.22
CA GLU A 3 -123.03 -94.19 -96.46
C GLU A 3 -122.54 -94.46 -97.91
N GLU A 4 -121.48 -95.19 -98.21
CA GLU A 4 -120.58 -96.08 -97.48
C GLU A 4 -119.59 -96.67 -98.51
N ALA A 5 -118.60 -97.40 -98.00
CA ALA A 5 -118.06 -98.65 -98.56
C ALA A 5 -117.10 -98.64 -99.78
N ASN A 6 -115.80 -98.84 -99.49
CA ASN A 6 -114.95 -100.06 -99.73
C ASN A 6 -114.97 -100.76 -101.12
N PRO A 7 -114.01 -101.65 -101.53
CA PRO A 7 -112.61 -101.96 -101.11
C PRO A 7 -111.57 -102.07 -102.28
N HIS A 8 -110.30 -102.34 -101.90
CA HIS A 8 -109.30 -103.25 -102.55
C HIS A 8 -108.28 -102.75 -103.63
N PRO A 9 -107.13 -103.47 -103.86
CA PRO A 9 -105.77 -102.89 -104.01
C PRO A 9 -105.04 -103.20 -105.34
N ASP A 10 -103.90 -102.53 -105.64
CA ASP A 10 -102.64 -103.07 -106.24
C ASP A 10 -101.53 -101.97 -106.41
N GLY A 11 -100.26 -102.33 -106.60
CA GLY A 11 -99.08 -101.42 -106.65
C GLY A 11 -98.51 -100.99 -108.02
N THR A 12 -97.48 -100.10 -108.07
CA THR A 12 -96.36 -100.02 -109.08
C THR A 12 -95.39 -98.81 -108.88
N GLU A 13 -94.10 -99.00 -109.26
CA GLU A 13 -92.93 -98.10 -109.19
C GLU A 13 -92.73 -97.18 -110.42
N ALA A 14 -91.94 -96.08 -110.24
CA ALA A 14 -90.97 -95.43 -111.17
C ALA A 14 -91.09 -93.88 -111.31
N GLY A 15 -90.14 -93.12 -110.74
CA GLY A 15 -90.08 -91.65 -110.88
C GLY A 15 -88.99 -90.90 -110.08
N ASP A 16 -87.75 -91.41 -109.97
CA ASP A 16 -86.72 -90.93 -109.01
C ASP A 16 -85.34 -90.61 -109.61
N ASP A 17 -85.24 -89.87 -110.74
CA ASP A 17 -83.91 -89.62 -111.37
C ASP A 17 -83.59 -88.15 -111.71
N ARG A 18 -84.53 -87.20 -111.55
CA ARG A 18 -84.30 -85.78 -111.92
C ARG A 18 -84.08 -84.84 -110.73
N ALA A 19 -84.47 -85.23 -109.53
CA ALA A 19 -84.24 -84.45 -108.30
C ALA A 19 -82.80 -84.62 -107.75
N ALA A 20 -82.11 -85.71 -108.10
CA ALA A 20 -80.80 -86.04 -107.57
C ALA A 20 -79.64 -85.20 -108.17
N GLU A 21 -79.80 -84.60 -109.36
CA GLU A 21 -78.71 -83.90 -110.05
C GLU A 21 -78.52 -82.45 -109.59
N VAL A 22 -79.62 -81.74 -109.27
CA VAL A 22 -79.57 -80.35 -108.77
C VAL A 22 -78.97 -80.28 -107.37
N ALA A 23 -79.32 -81.25 -106.50
CA ALA A 23 -78.78 -81.35 -105.15
C ALA A 23 -77.26 -81.60 -105.11
N ARG A 24 -76.68 -82.25 -106.14
CA ARG A 24 -75.23 -82.50 -106.21
C ARG A 24 -74.42 -81.24 -106.53
N ARG A 25 -74.93 -80.33 -107.38
CA ARG A 25 -74.23 -79.07 -107.69
C ARG A 25 -74.22 -78.09 -106.52
N GLU A 26 -75.34 -77.94 -105.82
CA GLU A 26 -75.40 -77.09 -104.61
C GLU A 26 -74.50 -77.63 -103.49
N ALA A 27 -74.40 -78.95 -103.35
CA ALA A 27 -73.50 -79.57 -102.38
C ALA A 27 -72.01 -79.34 -102.70
N ASP A 28 -71.63 -79.32 -103.98
CA ASP A 28 -70.23 -79.09 -104.40
C ASP A 28 -69.81 -77.61 -104.27
N ASP A 29 -70.71 -76.66 -104.56
CA ASP A 29 -70.42 -75.23 -104.36
C ASP A 29 -70.36 -74.88 -102.88
N ALA A 30 -71.26 -75.43 -102.05
CA ALA A 30 -71.19 -75.31 -100.60
C ALA A 30 -69.90 -75.93 -100.01
N ARG A 31 -69.40 -77.02 -100.59
CA ARG A 31 -68.11 -77.62 -100.20
C ARG A 31 -66.94 -76.70 -100.55
N LYS A 32 -66.92 -76.10 -101.73
CA LYS A 32 -65.85 -75.17 -102.14
C LYS A 32 -65.84 -73.90 -101.32
N GLU A 33 -67.02 -73.35 -101.01
CA GLU A 33 -67.16 -72.17 -100.16
C GLU A 33 -66.74 -72.46 -98.71
N ALA A 34 -67.14 -73.61 -98.16
CA ALA A 34 -66.68 -74.06 -96.84
C ALA A 34 -65.16 -74.30 -96.79
N GLU A 35 -64.56 -74.82 -97.87
CA GLU A 35 -63.12 -75.02 -97.96
C GLU A 35 -62.35 -73.69 -98.08
N ALA A 36 -62.89 -72.71 -98.81
CA ALA A 36 -62.34 -71.36 -98.90
C ALA A 36 -62.40 -70.62 -97.55
N LEU A 37 -63.55 -70.66 -96.87
CA LEU A 37 -63.71 -70.10 -95.53
C LEU A 37 -62.78 -70.77 -94.51
N ARG A 38 -62.56 -72.09 -94.64
CA ARG A 38 -61.61 -72.81 -93.79
C ARG A 38 -60.17 -72.34 -94.04
N ARG A 39 -59.75 -72.19 -95.30
CA ARG A 39 -58.40 -71.69 -95.65
C ARG A 39 -58.19 -70.26 -95.19
N ASP A 40 -59.19 -69.39 -95.32
CA ASP A 40 -59.11 -68.00 -94.83
C ASP A 40 -59.07 -67.95 -93.30
N ARG A 41 -59.82 -68.81 -92.61
CA ARG A 41 -59.78 -68.93 -91.15
C ARG A 41 -58.44 -69.49 -90.65
N GLU A 42 -57.84 -70.47 -91.36
CA GLU A 42 -56.49 -70.96 -91.07
C GLU A 42 -55.42 -69.88 -91.35
N LYS A 43 -55.55 -69.12 -92.43
CA LYS A 43 -54.61 -68.04 -92.79
C LYS A 43 -54.71 -66.87 -91.80
N ALA A 44 -55.91 -66.48 -91.41
CA ALA A 44 -56.18 -65.50 -90.35
C ALA A 44 -55.66 -66.00 -88.99
N GLY A 45 -55.87 -67.29 -88.66
CA GLY A 45 -55.33 -67.91 -87.45
C GLY A 45 -53.81 -67.92 -87.42
N ARG A 46 -53.14 -68.22 -88.55
CA ARG A 46 -51.68 -68.15 -88.68
C ARG A 46 -51.16 -66.71 -88.61
N ALA A 47 -51.89 -65.73 -89.15
CA ALA A 47 -51.53 -64.31 -89.05
C ALA A 47 -51.67 -63.81 -87.60
N ALA A 48 -52.79 -64.11 -86.94
CA ALA A 48 -53.03 -63.78 -85.53
C ALA A 48 -52.02 -64.46 -84.60
N ALA A 49 -51.64 -65.72 -84.86
CA ALA A 49 -50.60 -66.40 -84.10
C ALA A 49 -49.21 -65.75 -84.27
N LYS A 50 -48.86 -65.31 -85.49
CA LYS A 50 -47.62 -64.56 -85.75
C LYS A 50 -47.63 -63.19 -85.09
N GLU A 51 -48.77 -62.50 -85.08
CA GLU A 51 -48.94 -61.19 -84.43
C GLU A 51 -48.87 -61.32 -82.90
N ALA A 52 -49.52 -62.32 -82.31
CA ALA A 52 -49.44 -62.61 -80.89
C ALA A 52 -48.01 -62.97 -80.46
N ASP A 53 -47.27 -63.73 -81.28
CA ASP A 53 -45.88 -64.07 -80.98
C ASP A 53 -44.93 -62.85 -81.14
N ARG A 54 -45.17 -61.95 -82.10
CA ARG A 54 -44.47 -60.66 -82.18
C ARG A 54 -44.75 -59.79 -80.95
N ALA A 55 -46.02 -59.64 -80.58
CA ALA A 55 -46.42 -58.87 -79.39
C ALA A 55 -45.82 -59.47 -78.10
N ARG A 56 -45.73 -60.81 -78.00
CA ARG A 56 -45.05 -61.49 -76.90
C ARG A 56 -43.55 -61.16 -76.86
N ARG A 57 -42.85 -61.22 -78.00
CA ARG A 57 -41.43 -60.87 -78.08
C ARG A 57 -41.17 -59.40 -77.77
N ASP A 58 -42.04 -58.50 -78.22
CA ASP A 58 -41.94 -57.07 -77.93
C ASP A 58 -42.15 -56.76 -76.45
N ARG A 59 -43.12 -57.43 -75.80
CA ARG A 59 -43.30 -57.38 -74.34
C ARG A 59 -42.09 -57.94 -73.60
N GLU A 60 -41.59 -59.11 -73.99
CA GLU A 60 -40.41 -59.72 -73.36
C GLU A 60 -39.15 -58.84 -73.52
N LYS A 61 -39.02 -58.14 -74.67
CA LYS A 61 -37.95 -57.17 -74.89
C LYS A 61 -38.12 -55.93 -74.02
N ALA A 62 -39.34 -55.37 -73.93
CA ALA A 62 -39.64 -54.22 -73.08
C ALA A 62 -39.43 -54.54 -71.59
N ASP A 63 -39.84 -55.72 -71.13
CA ASP A 63 -39.62 -56.17 -69.74
C ASP A 63 -38.12 -56.32 -69.43
N ARG A 64 -37.32 -56.83 -70.39
CA ARG A 64 -35.85 -56.91 -70.26
C ARG A 64 -35.20 -55.53 -70.23
N GLU A 65 -35.68 -54.57 -71.01
CA GLU A 65 -35.17 -53.19 -70.98
C GLU A 65 -35.56 -52.50 -69.66
N ALA A 66 -36.81 -52.62 -69.23
CA ALA A 66 -37.28 -52.10 -67.95
C ALA A 66 -36.51 -52.72 -66.76
N ALA A 67 -36.19 -54.02 -66.81
CA ALA A 67 -35.37 -54.66 -65.78
C ALA A 67 -33.93 -54.11 -65.75
N LYS A 68 -33.32 -53.85 -66.91
CA LYS A 68 -31.99 -53.23 -67.00
C LYS A 68 -31.99 -51.80 -66.48
N ASP A 69 -33.02 -51.02 -66.78
CA ASP A 69 -33.13 -49.64 -66.32
C ASP A 69 -33.39 -49.58 -64.81
N ALA A 70 -34.22 -50.48 -64.28
CA ALA A 70 -34.41 -50.64 -62.84
C ALA A 70 -33.11 -51.05 -62.13
N GLU A 71 -32.30 -51.93 -62.72
CA GLU A 71 -30.98 -52.31 -62.19
C GLU A 71 -30.00 -51.14 -62.20
N ARG A 72 -29.96 -50.34 -63.27
CA ARG A 72 -29.13 -49.12 -63.36
C ARG A 72 -29.54 -48.09 -62.31
N ALA A 73 -30.84 -47.85 -62.16
CA ALA A 73 -31.38 -46.92 -61.17
C ALA A 73 -31.03 -47.35 -59.73
N ARG A 74 -31.10 -48.66 -59.42
CA ARG A 74 -30.66 -49.21 -58.13
C ARG A 74 -29.17 -48.99 -57.89
N LYS A 75 -28.32 -49.28 -58.88
CA LYS A 75 -26.87 -49.07 -58.79
C LYS A 75 -26.50 -47.60 -58.59
N GLU A 76 -27.23 -46.69 -59.24
CA GLU A 76 -27.02 -45.25 -59.09
C GLU A 76 -27.48 -44.75 -57.71
N ALA A 77 -28.64 -45.20 -57.22
CA ALA A 77 -29.11 -44.89 -55.87
C ALA A 77 -28.13 -45.38 -54.79
N ASP A 78 -27.60 -46.60 -54.93
CA ASP A 78 -26.57 -47.14 -54.03
C ASP A 78 -25.28 -46.33 -54.07
N ARG A 79 -24.88 -45.84 -55.25
CA ARG A 79 -23.70 -44.98 -55.39
C ARG A 79 -23.91 -43.65 -54.68
N ARG A 80 -25.06 -43.00 -54.90
CA ARG A 80 -25.42 -41.74 -54.21
C ARG A 80 -25.44 -41.92 -52.70
N ARG A 81 -26.05 -43.00 -52.20
CA ARG A 81 -26.05 -43.34 -50.77
C ARG A 81 -24.63 -43.47 -50.21
N ARG A 82 -23.72 -44.15 -50.91
CA ARG A 82 -22.31 -44.28 -50.49
C ARG A 82 -21.57 -42.94 -50.53
N ASP A 83 -21.83 -42.10 -51.52
CA ASP A 83 -21.23 -40.79 -51.65
C ASP A 83 -21.72 -39.84 -50.53
N ASP A 84 -23.01 -39.90 -50.18
CA ASP A 84 -23.60 -39.17 -49.05
C ASP A 84 -23.04 -39.65 -47.70
N GLU A 85 -22.98 -40.96 -47.47
CA GLU A 85 -22.37 -41.54 -46.27
C GLU A 85 -20.89 -41.15 -46.14
N LYS A 86 -20.16 -41.09 -47.26
CA LYS A 86 -18.76 -40.65 -47.28
C LYS A 86 -18.65 -39.15 -46.96
N ALA A 87 -19.49 -38.32 -47.58
CA ALA A 87 -19.50 -36.88 -47.33
C ALA A 87 -19.85 -36.56 -45.86
N GLU A 88 -20.77 -37.30 -45.26
CA GLU A 88 -21.11 -37.16 -43.84
C GLU A 88 -19.93 -37.57 -42.94
N ARG A 89 -19.28 -38.71 -43.21
CA ARG A 89 -18.05 -39.11 -42.49
C ARG A 89 -16.92 -38.08 -42.60
N ASP A 90 -16.72 -37.51 -43.78
CA ASP A 90 -15.69 -36.50 -44.02
C ASP A 90 -16.03 -35.19 -43.25
N ARG A 91 -17.30 -34.79 -43.17
CA ARG A 91 -17.75 -33.65 -42.36
C ARG A 91 -17.55 -33.87 -40.87
N VAL A 92 -17.91 -35.04 -40.35
CA VAL A 92 -17.71 -35.38 -38.93
C VAL A 92 -16.22 -35.33 -38.58
N LYS A 93 -15.36 -35.93 -39.40
CA LYS A 93 -13.90 -35.86 -39.21
C LYS A 93 -13.36 -34.44 -39.24
N ALA A 94 -13.87 -33.58 -40.13
CA ALA A 94 -13.44 -32.19 -40.20
C ALA A 94 -13.85 -31.40 -38.93
N LEU A 95 -15.03 -31.65 -38.39
CA LEU A 95 -15.49 -31.07 -37.12
C LEU A 95 -14.60 -31.51 -35.95
N GLU A 96 -14.37 -32.82 -35.81
CA GLU A 96 -13.47 -33.39 -34.79
C GLU A 96 -12.06 -32.79 -34.86
N GLN A 97 -11.51 -32.63 -36.07
CA GLN A 97 -10.21 -31.99 -36.26
C GLN A 97 -10.22 -30.50 -35.87
N SER A 98 -11.30 -29.78 -36.16
CA SER A 98 -11.43 -28.37 -35.77
C SER A 98 -11.56 -28.19 -34.26
N GLU A 99 -12.28 -29.10 -33.59
CA GLU A 99 -12.44 -29.10 -32.13
C GLU A 99 -11.12 -29.46 -31.45
N ALA A 100 -10.39 -30.46 -31.96
CA ALA A 100 -9.06 -30.80 -31.48
C ALA A 100 -8.07 -29.64 -31.67
N ALA A 101 -8.14 -28.92 -32.79
CA ALA A 101 -7.31 -27.72 -33.02
C ALA A 101 -7.65 -26.58 -32.04
N ARG A 102 -8.93 -26.33 -31.79
CA ARG A 102 -9.39 -25.34 -30.80
C ARG A 102 -8.96 -25.69 -29.38
N ALA A 103 -9.07 -26.96 -28.99
CA ALA A 103 -8.63 -27.44 -27.68
C ALA A 103 -7.12 -27.23 -27.48
N ARG A 104 -6.30 -27.50 -28.50
CA ARG A 104 -4.85 -27.23 -28.46
C ARG A 104 -4.54 -25.73 -28.33
N ALA A 105 -5.23 -24.89 -29.11
CA ALA A 105 -5.05 -23.44 -29.03
C ALA A 105 -5.39 -22.89 -27.63
N LEU A 106 -6.46 -23.38 -26.99
CA LEU A 106 -6.80 -23.02 -25.62
C LEU A 106 -5.72 -23.46 -24.62
N GLN A 107 -5.20 -24.69 -24.74
CA GLN A 107 -4.12 -25.17 -23.90
C GLN A 107 -2.84 -24.33 -24.06
N ASP A 108 -2.52 -23.88 -25.27
CA ASP A 108 -1.36 -23.02 -25.51
C ASP A 108 -1.53 -21.64 -24.88
N VAL A 109 -2.73 -21.04 -24.95
CA VAL A 109 -3.06 -19.78 -24.26
C VAL A 109 -2.95 -19.93 -22.74
N GLU A 110 -3.46 -21.02 -22.17
CA GLU A 110 -3.36 -21.30 -20.74
C GLU A 110 -1.90 -21.48 -20.29
N ARG A 111 -1.09 -22.19 -21.08
CA ARG A 111 0.34 -22.35 -20.82
C ARG A 111 1.08 -21.03 -20.88
N GLU A 112 0.78 -20.17 -21.85
CA GLU A 112 1.42 -18.86 -21.98
C GLU A 112 1.03 -17.94 -20.81
N ARG A 113 -0.25 -17.97 -20.40
CA ARG A 113 -0.71 -17.25 -19.21
C ARG A 113 0.00 -17.72 -17.94
N ALA A 114 0.11 -19.03 -17.73
CA ALA A 114 0.81 -19.59 -16.57
C ALA A 114 2.30 -19.22 -16.55
N ARG A 115 2.95 -19.15 -17.73
CA ARG A 115 4.33 -18.65 -17.86
C ARG A 115 4.45 -17.18 -17.49
N ARG A 116 3.54 -16.32 -17.96
CA ARG A 116 3.54 -14.89 -17.60
C ARG A 116 3.28 -14.66 -16.11
N GLU A 117 2.35 -15.41 -15.52
CA GLU A 117 2.08 -15.33 -14.07
C GLU A 117 3.29 -15.77 -13.23
N THR A 118 4.01 -16.82 -13.66
CA THR A 118 5.23 -17.27 -12.97
C THR A 118 6.40 -16.31 -13.15
N GLU A 119 6.58 -15.70 -14.32
CA GLU A 119 7.57 -14.65 -14.55
C GLU A 119 7.27 -13.39 -13.73
N ALA A 120 6.03 -12.91 -13.74
CA ALA A 120 5.59 -11.76 -12.95
C ALA A 120 5.80 -11.98 -11.44
N ARG A 121 5.51 -13.19 -10.95
CA ARG A 121 5.77 -13.54 -9.54
C ARG A 121 7.26 -13.51 -9.21
N ARG A 122 8.12 -14.05 -10.08
CA ARG A 122 9.59 -14.01 -9.89
C ARG A 122 10.12 -12.58 -9.93
N GLU A 123 9.57 -11.72 -10.79
CA GLU A 123 9.94 -10.30 -10.87
C GLU A 123 9.51 -9.55 -9.60
N ALA A 124 8.30 -9.78 -9.11
CA ALA A 124 7.82 -9.21 -7.85
C ALA A 124 8.67 -9.66 -6.66
N GLU A 125 9.03 -10.95 -6.58
CA GLU A 125 9.91 -11.48 -5.53
C GLU A 125 11.31 -10.85 -5.59
N ARG A 126 11.86 -10.62 -6.79
CA ARG A 126 13.14 -9.90 -6.97
C ARG A 126 13.04 -8.44 -6.52
N ALA A 127 12.00 -7.72 -6.95
CA ALA A 127 11.78 -6.33 -6.57
C ALA A 127 11.59 -6.18 -5.04
N GLN A 128 10.87 -7.13 -4.41
CA GLN A 128 10.74 -7.16 -2.96
C GLN A 128 12.09 -7.40 -2.27
N ALA A 129 12.90 -8.36 -2.77
CA ALA A 129 14.21 -8.64 -2.20
C ALA A 129 15.18 -7.43 -2.35
N GLU A 130 15.09 -6.68 -3.44
CA GLU A 130 15.85 -5.44 -3.63
C GLU A 130 15.43 -4.34 -2.64
N ARG A 131 14.11 -4.15 -2.45
CA ARG A 131 13.59 -3.21 -1.45
C ARG A 131 14.03 -3.58 -0.03
N GLU A 132 13.98 -4.86 0.32
CA GLU A 132 14.46 -5.32 1.63
C GLU A 132 15.97 -5.13 1.82
N ARG A 133 16.78 -5.31 0.77
CA ARG A 133 18.21 -5.01 0.81
C ARG A 133 18.47 -3.52 0.99
N ALA A 134 17.79 -2.68 0.20
CA ALA A 134 17.89 -1.23 0.32
C ALA A 134 17.49 -0.73 1.71
N ALA A 135 16.39 -1.26 2.29
CA ALA A 135 15.96 -0.94 3.64
C ALA A 135 17.00 -1.35 4.70
N ARG A 136 17.62 -2.53 4.57
CA ARG A 136 18.68 -2.98 5.49
C ARG A 136 19.92 -2.09 5.40
N ASP A 137 20.29 -1.66 4.20
CA ASP A 137 21.45 -0.80 3.99
C ASP A 137 21.19 0.63 4.52
N ALA A 138 19.98 1.16 4.31
CA ALA A 138 19.54 2.42 4.92
C ALA A 138 19.51 2.34 6.46
N ALA A 139 19.00 1.26 7.04
CA ALA A 139 19.02 1.06 8.49
C ALA A 139 20.45 0.98 9.06
N ARG A 140 21.38 0.35 8.32
CA ARG A 140 22.81 0.33 8.71
C ARG A 140 23.44 1.72 8.64
N GLU A 141 23.07 2.52 7.64
CA GLU A 141 23.54 3.89 7.48
C GLU A 141 23.01 4.80 8.58
N ALA A 142 21.71 4.76 8.85
CA ALA A 142 21.08 5.46 9.97
C ALA A 142 21.73 5.05 11.31
N GLY A 143 21.98 3.75 11.52
CA GLY A 143 22.68 3.27 12.71
C GLY A 143 24.15 3.74 12.80
N ARG A 144 24.83 3.97 11.68
CA ARG A 144 26.17 4.60 11.68
C ARG A 144 26.06 6.09 12.03
N ALA A 145 25.12 6.81 11.43
CA ALA A 145 24.88 8.21 11.70
C ALA A 145 24.53 8.47 13.18
N LEU A 146 23.68 7.62 13.77
CA LEU A 146 23.35 7.69 15.20
C LEU A 146 24.58 7.52 16.09
N ARG A 147 25.45 6.53 15.80
CA ARG A 147 26.69 6.33 16.56
C ARG A 147 27.68 7.49 16.42
N GLU A 148 27.78 8.08 15.23
CA GLU A 148 28.59 9.29 15.01
C GLU A 148 28.01 10.48 15.77
N ALA A 149 26.69 10.65 15.78
CA ALA A 149 26.02 11.69 16.56
C ALA A 149 26.20 11.51 18.08
N GLU A 150 26.04 10.29 18.60
CA GLU A 150 26.31 9.95 20.01
C GLU A 150 27.78 10.22 20.38
N LYS A 151 28.71 9.85 19.49
CA LYS A 151 30.14 10.12 19.69
C LYS A 151 30.41 11.62 19.69
N ALA A 152 29.86 12.38 18.75
CA ALA A 152 29.99 13.83 18.67
C ALA A 152 29.40 14.52 19.92
N ALA A 153 28.24 14.06 20.40
CA ALA A 153 27.62 14.54 21.63
C ALA A 153 28.51 14.27 22.86
N ARG A 154 29.10 13.07 22.95
CA ARG A 154 30.05 12.72 24.02
C ARG A 154 31.33 13.57 23.96
N ASP A 155 31.87 13.78 22.77
CA ASP A 155 33.05 14.61 22.56
C ASP A 155 32.76 16.08 22.92
N ALA A 156 31.57 16.59 22.57
CA ALA A 156 31.09 17.92 22.96
C ALA A 156 30.90 18.05 24.48
N ALA A 157 30.31 17.06 25.14
CA ALA A 157 30.15 17.04 26.60
C ALA A 157 31.51 17.03 27.32
N LEU A 158 32.49 16.28 26.81
CA LEU A 158 33.87 16.30 27.32
C LEU A 158 34.55 17.65 27.09
N ALA A 159 34.32 18.30 25.94
CA ALA A 159 34.81 19.64 25.66
C ALA A 159 34.19 20.67 26.63
N GLN A 160 32.88 20.60 26.88
CA GLN A 160 32.19 21.42 27.87
C GLN A 160 32.75 21.22 29.28
N GLN A 161 33.00 19.98 29.71
CA GLN A 161 33.64 19.72 31.02
C GLN A 161 35.05 20.31 31.10
N ARG A 162 35.84 20.26 30.02
CA ARG A 162 37.18 20.86 29.98
C ARG A 162 37.12 22.38 30.05
N ALA A 163 36.27 22.99 29.23
CA ALA A 163 36.05 24.44 29.24
C ALA A 163 35.55 24.92 30.62
N ALA A 164 34.64 24.17 31.26
CA ALA A 164 34.18 24.47 32.61
C ALA A 164 35.31 24.40 33.65
N ARG A 165 36.19 23.40 33.57
CA ARG A 165 37.36 23.27 34.46
C ARG A 165 38.38 24.39 34.24
N GLU A 166 38.60 24.80 32.99
CA GLU A 166 39.49 25.90 32.65
C GLU A 166 38.93 27.25 33.11
N ALA A 167 37.62 27.48 32.94
CA ALA A 167 36.94 28.65 33.44
C ALA A 167 36.95 28.73 34.98
N GLU A 168 36.72 27.60 35.67
CA GLU A 168 36.83 27.48 37.13
C GLU A 168 38.26 27.79 37.60
N LYS A 169 39.27 27.29 36.90
CA LYS A 169 40.69 27.58 37.18
C LYS A 169 41.00 29.06 36.96
N ALA A 170 40.59 29.65 35.84
CA ALA A 170 40.76 31.06 35.54
C ALA A 170 40.07 31.97 36.57
N ARG A 171 38.87 31.58 37.05
CA ARG A 171 38.19 32.27 38.15
C ARG A 171 38.95 32.19 39.46
N ARG A 172 39.50 31.03 39.82
CA ARG A 172 40.32 30.88 41.04
C ARG A 172 41.61 31.71 40.95
N GLU A 173 42.19 31.82 39.77
CA GLU A 173 43.35 32.67 39.51
C GLU A 173 42.99 34.16 39.56
N ALA A 174 41.88 34.59 38.97
CA ALA A 174 41.38 35.97 39.05
C ALA A 174 40.98 36.36 40.50
N ALA A 175 40.37 35.45 41.25
CA ALA A 175 40.05 35.64 42.67
C ALA A 175 41.31 35.72 43.55
N ARG A 176 42.38 34.96 43.21
CA ARG A 176 43.70 35.09 43.85
C ARG A 176 44.43 36.37 43.46
N ALA A 177 44.19 36.90 42.25
CA ALA A 177 44.79 38.13 41.73
C ALA A 177 44.06 39.41 42.18
N GLY A 178 43.05 39.31 43.04
CA GLY A 178 42.37 40.47 43.64
C GLY A 178 41.69 41.42 42.65
N THR A 179 41.50 41.00 41.39
CA THR A 179 40.87 41.81 40.34
C THR A 179 39.45 41.31 40.10
N ALA A 180 38.58 41.51 41.08
CA ALA A 180 37.14 41.40 40.87
C ALA A 180 36.59 42.82 40.65
N PRO A 181 35.89 43.13 39.55
CA PRO A 181 35.09 44.35 39.50
C PRO A 181 34.08 44.29 40.64
N ALA A 182 33.72 45.44 41.21
CA ALA A 182 32.79 45.54 42.33
C ALA A 182 31.46 44.84 41.97
N THR A 183 31.31 43.59 42.41
CA THR A 183 30.08 42.85 42.25
C THR A 183 29.05 43.54 43.13
N THR A 184 28.06 44.19 42.53
CA THR A 184 26.82 44.51 43.21
C THR A 184 26.27 43.18 43.71
N THR A 185 26.51 42.87 44.98
CA THR A 185 25.99 41.67 45.62
C THR A 185 24.47 41.80 45.60
N VAL A 186 23.82 41.05 44.71
CA VAL A 186 22.38 40.84 44.77
C VAL A 186 22.08 40.34 46.18
N ASP A 187 21.25 41.06 46.92
CA ASP A 187 20.80 40.61 48.23
C ASP A 187 19.89 39.40 48.03
N ALA A 188 20.45 38.20 48.15
CA ALA A 188 19.72 36.94 47.98
C ALA A 188 18.53 36.81 48.93
N SER A 189 18.45 37.61 50.01
CA SER A 189 17.31 37.64 50.92
C SER A 189 16.06 38.33 50.34
N ALA A 190 16.20 39.07 49.24
CA ALA A 190 15.09 39.71 48.53
C ALA A 190 14.46 38.81 47.44
N LEU A 191 15.03 37.64 47.18
CA LEU A 191 14.54 36.69 46.17
C LEU A 191 13.56 35.67 46.80
N PRO A 192 12.56 35.16 46.04
CA PRO A 192 11.80 33.97 46.42
C PRO A 192 12.71 32.81 46.86
N PRO A 193 12.33 31.98 47.85
CA PRO A 193 13.22 30.95 48.42
C PRO A 193 13.83 29.98 47.40
N ASP A 194 13.04 29.56 46.41
CA ASP A 194 13.40 28.70 45.28
C ASP A 194 14.40 29.34 44.30
N LEU A 195 14.45 30.67 44.25
CA LEU A 195 15.46 31.44 43.52
C LEU A 195 16.67 31.71 44.39
N ALA A 196 16.47 32.08 45.66
CA ALA A 196 17.54 32.41 46.59
C ALA A 196 18.55 31.26 46.73
N VAL A 197 18.08 30.00 46.74
CA VAL A 197 18.95 28.82 46.80
C VAL A 197 19.94 28.72 45.63
N LEU A 198 19.55 29.17 44.43
CA LEU A 198 20.39 29.17 43.23
C LEU A 198 21.53 30.20 43.29
N TRP A 199 21.34 31.27 44.06
CA TRP A 199 22.29 32.37 44.21
C TRP A 199 23.10 32.30 45.51
N ARG A 200 22.91 31.26 46.33
CA ARG A 200 23.74 31.04 47.52
C ARG A 200 25.18 30.84 47.08
N SER A 201 26.01 31.84 47.35
CA SER A 201 27.46 31.72 47.13
C SER A 201 27.99 30.55 47.96
N PRO A 202 28.89 29.71 47.41
CA PRO A 202 29.58 28.71 48.18
C PRO A 202 30.30 29.42 49.33
N GLU A 203 29.91 29.11 50.56
CA GLU A 203 30.46 29.76 51.74
C GLU A 203 32.00 29.59 51.71
N PRO A 204 32.79 30.66 51.91
CA PRO A 204 34.24 30.55 51.89
C PRO A 204 34.67 29.47 52.88
N PRO A 205 35.67 28.63 52.55
CA PRO A 205 35.99 27.43 53.31
C PRO A 205 36.25 27.80 54.78
N ARG A 206 35.29 27.51 55.66
CA ARG A 206 35.48 27.61 57.11
C ARG A 206 36.52 26.59 57.53
N ARG A 207 37.43 26.98 58.44
CA ARG A 207 38.35 26.04 59.09
C ARG A 207 37.54 24.96 59.82
N GLY A 208 37.53 23.74 59.28
CA GLY A 208 36.81 22.58 59.80
C GLY A 208 36.82 21.42 58.79
N PRO A 209 36.28 20.23 59.15
CA PRO A 209 36.09 19.13 58.22
C PRO A 209 35.21 19.59 57.05
N ARG A 210 35.53 19.16 55.82
CA ARG A 210 34.75 19.51 54.62
C ARG A 210 33.25 19.20 54.84
N PRO A 211 32.32 20.07 54.39
CA PRO A 211 30.90 19.74 54.38
C PRO A 211 30.70 18.38 53.72
N SER A 212 29.95 17.48 54.36
CA SER A 212 29.74 16.12 53.85
C SER A 212 28.82 16.08 52.62
N LEU A 213 28.09 17.17 52.34
CA LEU A 213 27.14 17.30 51.24
C LEU A 213 27.11 18.76 50.74
N THR A 214 27.01 18.95 49.43
CA THR A 214 26.91 20.27 48.74
C THR A 214 25.62 20.35 47.93
N LEU A 215 25.16 21.56 47.62
CA LEU A 215 23.97 21.77 46.77
C LEU A 215 24.15 21.13 45.39
N ASP A 216 25.36 21.22 44.83
CA ASP A 216 25.76 20.56 43.59
C ASP A 216 25.57 19.04 43.64
N GLN A 217 26.01 18.39 44.72
CA GLN A 217 25.84 16.95 44.90
C GLN A 217 24.38 16.55 45.06
N ILE A 218 23.57 17.38 45.73
CA ILE A 218 22.12 17.16 45.86
C ILE A 218 21.45 17.24 44.49
N ALA A 219 21.79 18.26 43.70
CA ALA A 219 21.26 18.44 42.36
C ALA A 219 21.69 17.30 41.42
N ASP A 220 22.95 16.90 41.41
CA ASP A 220 23.44 15.76 40.61
C ASP A 220 22.69 14.45 40.92
N ALA A 221 22.50 14.14 42.20
CA ALA A 221 21.79 12.93 42.60
C ALA A 221 20.30 12.99 42.24
N ALA A 222 19.68 14.15 42.33
CA ALA A 222 18.28 14.34 41.96
C ALA A 222 18.08 14.29 40.43
N ILE A 223 19.01 14.84 39.63
CA ILE A 223 19.04 14.70 38.18
C ILE A 223 19.16 13.23 37.78
N ALA A 224 20.12 12.50 38.35
CA ALA A 224 20.31 11.08 38.05
C ALA A 224 19.05 10.24 38.37
N LEU A 225 18.35 10.56 39.46
CA LEU A 225 17.08 9.91 39.81
C LEU A 225 15.96 10.27 38.81
N ALA A 226 15.88 11.54 38.39
CA ALA A 226 14.88 12.00 37.44
C ALA A 226 15.12 11.47 36.01
N ASP A 227 16.38 11.32 35.60
CA ASP A 227 16.74 10.72 34.32
C ASP A 227 16.38 9.23 34.27
N ALA A 228 16.52 8.52 35.39
CA ALA A 228 16.24 7.08 35.47
C ALA A 228 14.76 6.75 35.66
N GLU A 229 14.04 7.51 36.48
CA GLU A 229 12.69 7.16 36.94
C GLU A 229 11.65 8.28 36.73
N GLY A 230 12.05 9.39 36.12
CA GLY A 230 11.19 10.55 35.91
C GLY A 230 11.07 11.48 37.13
N ILE A 231 10.54 12.68 36.93
CA ILE A 231 10.43 13.72 37.98
C ILE A 231 9.53 13.30 39.15
N GLY A 232 8.56 12.42 38.88
CA GLY A 232 7.65 11.89 39.89
C GLY A 232 8.37 11.10 40.98
N ALA A 233 9.47 10.42 40.64
CA ALA A 233 10.26 9.63 41.59
C ALA A 233 11.10 10.49 42.55
N VAL A 234 11.38 11.75 42.18
CA VAL A 234 12.17 12.67 43.01
C VAL A 234 11.34 13.12 44.21
N SER A 235 11.50 12.41 45.32
CA SER A 235 10.95 12.78 46.63
C SER A 235 12.08 13.06 47.61
N MET A 236 11.83 13.89 48.63
CA MET A 236 12.83 14.22 49.64
C MET A 236 13.40 12.98 50.34
N ALA A 237 12.56 11.97 50.60
CA ALA A 237 12.97 10.72 51.23
C ALA A 237 13.86 9.88 50.30
N ARG A 238 13.45 9.69 49.04
CA ARG A 238 14.19 8.89 48.05
C ARG A 238 15.52 9.54 47.67
N LEU A 239 15.54 10.88 47.58
CA LEU A 239 16.77 11.65 47.36
C LEU A 239 17.73 11.57 48.55
N ALA A 240 17.21 11.63 49.79
CA ALA A 240 18.06 11.45 50.97
C ALA A 240 18.65 10.03 51.02
N GLU A 241 17.83 9.01 50.75
CA GLU A 241 18.25 7.62 50.68
C GLU A 241 19.34 7.40 49.62
N SER A 242 19.17 7.94 48.40
CA SER A 242 20.17 7.80 47.33
C SER A 242 21.51 8.46 47.67
N LEU A 243 21.49 9.51 48.50
CA LEU A 243 22.68 10.20 49.00
C LEU A 243 23.28 9.54 50.26
N GLY A 244 22.61 8.56 50.87
CA GLY A 244 23.01 7.95 52.14
C GLY A 244 22.80 8.84 53.36
N PHE A 245 21.87 9.79 53.29
CA PHE A 245 21.49 10.71 54.37
C PHE A 245 20.05 10.48 54.84
N THR A 246 19.72 11.03 56.00
CA THR A 246 18.32 11.10 56.44
C THR A 246 17.62 12.29 55.80
N THR A 247 16.30 12.21 55.58
CA THR A 247 15.49 13.31 55.05
C THR A 247 15.66 14.60 55.86
N MET A 248 15.72 14.48 57.20
CA MET A 248 15.98 15.61 58.11
C MET A 248 17.34 16.28 57.87
N SER A 249 18.36 15.52 57.48
CA SER A 249 19.68 16.08 57.17
C SER A 249 19.69 16.84 55.84
N LEU A 250 18.87 16.41 54.88
CA LEU A 250 18.74 17.06 53.57
C LEU A 250 18.07 18.44 53.68
N TYR A 251 17.08 18.58 54.57
CA TYR A 251 16.38 19.85 54.82
C TYR A 251 17.28 20.99 55.34
N ARG A 252 18.49 20.67 55.84
CA ARG A 252 19.48 21.70 56.21
C ARG A 252 20.05 22.45 55.00
N TYR A 253 20.04 21.82 53.83
CA TYR A 253 20.61 22.37 52.61
C TYR A 253 19.55 22.97 51.69
N VAL A 254 18.38 22.32 51.61
CA VAL A 254 17.25 22.68 50.75
C VAL A 254 15.96 22.65 51.58
N ALA A 255 15.19 23.74 51.58
CA ALA A 255 14.00 23.86 52.42
C ALA A 255 12.78 23.11 51.85
N SER A 256 12.75 22.85 50.54
CA SER A 256 11.61 22.24 49.87
C SER A 256 12.02 21.39 48.66
N LYS A 257 11.07 20.59 48.15
CA LYS A 257 11.22 19.90 46.86
C LYS A 257 11.38 20.92 45.71
N ASP A 258 10.71 22.07 45.79
CA ASP A 258 10.78 23.09 44.74
C ASP A 258 12.18 23.71 44.65
N GLU A 259 12.87 23.92 45.77
CA GLU A 259 14.29 24.32 45.78
C GLU A 259 15.18 23.29 45.08
N VAL A 260 14.93 21.99 45.31
CA VAL A 260 15.64 20.90 44.62
C VAL A 260 15.36 20.94 43.12
N VAL A 261 14.09 21.10 42.72
CA VAL A 261 13.70 21.18 41.30
C VAL A 261 14.34 22.39 40.61
N SER A 262 14.42 23.55 41.28
CA SER A 262 15.12 24.73 40.78
C SER A 262 16.61 24.45 40.58
N LEU A 263 17.28 23.86 41.57
CA LEU A 263 18.70 23.48 41.49
C LEU A 263 18.97 22.49 40.35
N MET A 264 18.13 21.47 40.23
CA MET A 264 18.20 20.50 39.13
C MET A 264 18.07 21.18 37.77
N SER A 265 17.09 22.08 37.62
CA SER A 265 16.78 22.74 36.34
C SER A 265 17.94 23.62 35.86
N ASP A 266 18.50 24.46 36.75
CA ASP A 266 19.64 25.31 36.41
C ASP A 266 20.91 24.48 36.14
N ARG A 267 21.13 23.42 36.93
CA ARG A 267 22.31 22.55 36.78
C ARG A 267 22.26 21.70 35.51
N ALA A 268 21.12 21.07 35.21
CA ALA A 268 20.94 20.24 34.02
C ALA A 268 21.15 21.03 32.72
N SER A 269 20.77 22.31 32.70
CA SER A 269 20.97 23.19 31.54
C SER A 269 22.45 23.48 31.23
N GLY A 270 23.35 23.32 32.20
CA GLY A 270 24.77 23.65 32.07
C GLY A 270 25.03 25.11 31.71
N ARG A 271 26.30 25.50 31.54
CA ARG A 271 26.66 26.84 31.05
C ARG A 271 26.74 26.85 29.52
N PRO A 272 26.36 27.97 28.87
CA PRO A 272 26.63 28.14 27.46
C PRO A 272 28.14 28.18 27.20
N PRO A 273 28.59 27.77 26.00
CA PRO A 273 29.94 28.07 25.55
C PRO A 273 30.14 29.58 25.39
N ALA A 274 31.40 30.02 25.41
CA ALA A 274 31.72 31.37 24.97
C ALA A 274 31.53 31.46 23.45
N VAL A 275 30.63 32.33 23.01
CA VAL A 275 30.34 32.58 21.59
C VAL A 275 30.61 34.05 21.31
N GLY A 276 31.70 34.33 20.60
CA GLY A 276 32.05 35.67 20.16
C GLY A 276 31.74 35.89 18.68
N ARG A 277 32.20 37.03 18.18
CA ARG A 277 31.99 37.49 16.79
C ARG A 277 32.73 36.63 15.76
N GLU A 278 33.72 35.85 16.19
CA GLU A 278 34.49 34.92 15.36
C GLU A 278 33.63 33.78 14.78
N VAL A 279 32.48 33.49 15.37
CA VAL A 279 31.53 32.48 14.89
C VAL A 279 30.76 32.95 13.65
N GLY A 280 30.62 34.26 13.46
CA GLY A 280 29.93 34.85 12.33
C GLY A 280 28.90 35.92 12.73
N ASP A 281 27.86 36.07 11.92
CA ASP A 281 26.79 37.02 12.16
C ASP A 281 25.91 36.62 13.36
N TRP A 282 24.89 37.44 13.65
CA TRP A 282 23.97 37.16 14.76
C TRP A 282 23.27 35.80 14.58
N ARG A 283 22.96 35.40 13.33
CA ARG A 283 22.23 34.18 13.05
C ARG A 283 23.07 32.95 13.34
N ALA A 284 24.30 32.92 12.82
CA ALA A 284 25.25 31.82 13.06
C ALA A 284 25.51 31.62 14.56
N ARG A 285 25.61 32.72 15.33
CA ARG A 285 25.78 32.66 16.79
C ARG A 285 24.57 32.06 17.51
N ILE A 286 23.36 32.45 17.14
CA ILE A 286 22.14 31.88 17.74
C ILE A 286 21.96 30.41 17.33
N GLU A 287 22.18 30.05 16.07
CA GLU A 287 22.11 28.66 15.59
C GLU A 287 23.11 27.76 16.34
N LEU A 288 24.33 28.24 16.59
CA LEU A 288 25.31 27.52 17.42
C LEU A 288 24.82 27.35 18.86
N LEU A 289 24.28 28.40 19.48
CA LEU A 289 23.79 28.32 20.86
C LEU A 289 22.61 27.35 20.97
N VAL A 290 21.65 27.41 20.05
CA VAL A 290 20.48 26.51 19.99
C VAL A 290 20.93 25.06 19.78
N SER A 291 21.79 24.80 18.80
CA SER A 291 22.24 23.42 18.47
C SER A 291 23.01 22.77 19.62
N ILE A 292 23.58 23.56 20.54
CA ILE A 292 24.24 23.07 21.75
C ILE A 292 23.24 22.87 22.90
N GLN A 293 22.31 23.80 23.08
CA GLN A 293 21.36 23.75 24.18
C GLN A 293 20.31 22.65 23.99
N GLN A 294 19.86 22.43 22.76
CA GLN A 294 18.75 21.54 22.47
C GLN A 294 19.03 20.07 22.84
N PRO A 295 20.17 19.45 22.46
CA PRO A 295 20.49 18.10 22.92
C PRO A 295 20.58 17.96 24.44
N VAL A 296 21.03 19.01 25.15
CA VAL A 296 21.08 19.04 26.63
C VAL A 296 19.68 18.97 27.21
N LEU A 297 18.74 19.77 26.70
CA LEU A 297 17.34 19.75 27.12
C LEU A 297 16.70 18.38 26.87
N PHE A 298 16.93 17.79 25.70
CA PHE A 298 16.38 16.49 25.31
C PHE A 298 17.00 15.31 26.08
N SER A 299 18.21 15.47 26.62
CA SER A 299 18.84 14.49 27.53
C SER A 299 18.14 14.42 28.90
N HIS A 300 17.35 15.44 29.25
CA HIS A 300 16.63 15.54 30.51
C HIS A 300 15.12 15.82 30.29
N PRO A 301 14.34 14.87 29.73
CA PRO A 301 12.94 15.09 29.35
C PRO A 301 12.02 15.54 30.49
N TRP A 302 12.39 15.24 31.74
CA TRP A 302 11.67 15.70 32.93
C TRP A 302 11.63 17.22 33.09
N LEU A 303 12.54 17.97 32.45
CA LEU A 303 12.50 19.43 32.39
C LEU A 303 11.20 19.96 31.76
N ALA A 304 10.56 19.19 30.87
CA ALA A 304 9.26 19.55 30.29
C ALA A 304 8.14 19.66 31.34
N GLN A 305 8.25 18.88 32.42
CA GLN A 305 7.22 18.74 33.46
C GLN A 305 7.43 19.71 34.62
N THR A 306 8.59 20.35 34.69
CA THR A 306 8.92 21.33 35.73
C THR A 306 8.45 22.71 35.29
N GLY A 307 7.32 23.18 35.87
CA GLY A 307 6.77 24.52 35.58
C GLY A 307 7.72 25.68 35.91
N THR A 308 8.81 25.41 36.64
CA THR A 308 9.78 26.39 37.12
C THR A 308 10.87 26.73 36.10
N VAL A 309 11.05 25.97 35.02
CA VAL A 309 12.20 26.16 34.08
C VAL A 309 12.22 27.55 33.44
N LEU A 310 11.06 28.14 33.20
CA LEU A 310 10.93 29.49 32.63
C LEU A 310 11.00 30.62 33.66
N HIS A 311 10.85 30.32 34.95
CA HIS A 311 10.74 31.35 36.00
C HIS A 311 11.92 31.33 36.96
N ALA A 312 12.66 30.22 37.07
CA ALA A 312 13.89 30.13 37.83
C ALA A 312 15.03 30.85 37.11
N VAL A 313 15.40 32.07 37.52
CA VAL A 313 16.60 32.77 37.03
C VAL A 313 17.81 32.30 37.83
N GLY A 314 18.33 31.12 37.54
CA GLY A 314 19.58 30.63 38.13
C GLY A 314 20.83 31.12 37.39
N PRO A 315 22.05 30.89 37.95
CA PRO A 315 23.30 31.34 37.35
C PRO A 315 23.58 30.81 35.94
N ASN A 316 23.19 29.57 35.64
CA ASN A 316 23.40 29.00 34.31
C ASN A 316 22.37 29.54 33.32
N ARG A 317 21.10 29.63 33.74
CA ARG A 317 20.06 30.24 32.91
C ARG A 317 20.36 31.70 32.60
N LEU A 318 20.82 32.48 33.58
CA LEU A 318 21.23 33.86 33.34
C LEU A 318 22.37 33.93 32.32
N ALA A 319 23.34 33.02 32.40
CA ALA A 319 24.42 32.96 31.41
C ALA A 319 23.89 32.63 30.00
N TRP A 320 22.92 31.73 29.86
CA TRP A 320 22.26 31.45 28.58
C TRP A 320 21.50 32.66 28.03
N MET A 321 20.75 33.37 28.88
CA MET A 321 20.06 34.60 28.48
C MET A 321 21.05 35.66 28.01
N GLU A 322 22.13 35.89 28.76
CA GLU A 322 23.21 36.81 28.39
C GLU A 322 23.82 36.43 27.03
N ALA A 323 24.21 35.16 26.84
CA ALA A 323 24.84 34.71 25.60
C ALA A 323 23.92 34.90 24.37
N MET A 324 22.63 34.57 24.51
CA MET A 324 21.64 34.72 23.43
C MET A 324 21.34 36.20 23.13
N VAL A 325 21.23 37.06 24.14
CA VAL A 325 21.01 38.51 23.93
C VAL A 325 22.25 39.15 23.32
N ALA A 326 23.45 38.82 23.80
CA ALA A 326 24.72 39.30 23.27
C ALA A 326 24.96 38.87 21.82
N ALA A 327 24.43 37.72 21.39
CA ALA A 327 24.49 37.31 19.99
C ALA A 327 23.74 38.27 19.05
N LEU A 328 22.74 39.02 19.55
CA LEU A 328 21.99 40.04 18.83
C LEU A 328 22.56 41.46 18.99
N GLU A 329 23.69 41.64 19.69
CA GLU A 329 24.25 42.97 20.02
C GLU A 329 24.46 43.85 18.79
N ASP A 330 24.89 43.25 17.68
CA ASP A 330 25.22 43.94 16.42
C ASP A 330 24.02 44.31 15.56
N THR A 331 22.83 43.97 16.01
CA THR A 331 21.60 44.23 15.27
C THR A 331 21.04 45.61 15.66
N PRO A 332 20.34 46.29 14.74
CA PRO A 332 19.67 47.56 15.01
C PRO A 332 18.39 47.42 15.85
N LEU A 333 18.11 46.22 16.39
CA LEU A 333 16.96 45.99 17.24
C LEU A 333 17.13 46.71 18.58
N ASP A 334 16.03 47.22 19.15
CA ASP A 334 16.04 47.70 20.52
C ASP A 334 16.13 46.55 21.53
N GLU A 335 16.54 46.86 22.76
CA GLU A 335 16.78 45.86 23.81
C GLU A 335 15.52 45.05 24.17
N ALA A 336 14.34 45.68 24.15
CA ALA A 336 13.09 44.98 24.42
C ALA A 336 12.78 43.93 23.33
N THR A 337 13.06 44.28 22.07
CA THR A 337 12.89 43.38 20.93
C THR A 337 13.90 42.23 20.96
N LYS A 338 15.17 42.49 21.30
CA LYS A 338 16.19 41.45 21.48
C LYS A 338 15.77 40.42 22.55
N VAL A 339 15.36 40.89 23.73
CA VAL A 339 14.90 40.03 24.83
C VAL A 339 13.65 39.24 24.43
N THR A 340 12.70 39.87 23.74
CA THR A 340 11.48 39.20 23.26
C THR A 340 11.81 38.12 22.22
N ALA A 341 12.74 38.39 21.29
CA ALA A 341 13.18 37.42 20.30
C ALA A 341 13.83 36.18 20.95
N VAL A 342 14.77 36.40 21.87
CA VAL A 342 15.43 35.33 22.65
C VAL A 342 14.42 34.54 23.49
N GLY A 343 13.51 35.24 24.17
CA GLY A 343 12.44 34.61 24.94
C GLY A 343 11.54 33.72 24.08
N THR A 344 11.23 34.17 22.86
CA THR A 344 10.42 33.39 21.91
C THR A 344 11.12 32.10 21.48
N ILE A 345 12.42 32.16 21.20
CA ILE A 345 13.24 30.98 20.88
C ILE A 345 13.25 30.00 22.05
N ALA A 346 13.48 30.50 23.26
CA ALA A 346 13.51 29.66 24.47
C ALA A 346 12.15 28.99 24.76
N SER A 347 11.04 29.71 24.55
CA SER A 347 9.68 29.14 24.65
C SER A 347 9.45 28.03 23.63
N HIS A 348 9.86 28.26 22.37
CA HIS A 348 9.75 27.26 21.31
C HIS A 348 10.52 25.98 21.63
N GLN A 349 11.78 26.09 22.07
CA GLN A 349 12.58 24.91 22.46
C GLN A 349 11.95 24.11 23.62
N LEU A 350 11.31 24.78 24.57
CA LEU A 350 10.59 24.10 25.66
C LEU A 350 9.31 23.44 25.19
N ASP A 351 8.58 24.05 24.26
CA ASP A 351 7.39 23.45 23.68
C ASP A 351 7.76 22.22 22.83
N GLU A 352 8.87 22.26 22.09
CA GLU A 352 9.44 21.08 21.43
C GLU A 352 9.77 19.97 22.42
N LEU A 353 10.43 20.29 23.54
CA LEU A 353 10.73 19.32 24.58
C LEU A 353 9.47 18.70 25.20
N ARG A 354 8.43 19.52 25.44
CA ARG A 354 7.13 19.06 25.95
C ARG A 354 6.44 18.12 24.99
N LEU A 355 6.43 18.45 23.70
CA LEU A 355 5.88 17.59 22.68
C LEU A 355 6.64 16.27 22.65
N PHE A 356 7.97 16.31 22.58
CA PHE A 356 8.83 15.13 22.61
C PHE A 356 8.56 14.20 23.82
N ALA A 357 8.51 14.77 25.03
CA ALA A 357 8.22 14.01 26.24
C ALA A 357 6.80 13.40 26.21
N SER A 358 5.80 14.17 25.76
CA SER A 358 4.42 13.69 25.67
C SER A 358 4.23 12.57 24.64
N TRP A 359 4.92 12.65 23.50
CA TRP A 359 4.92 11.62 22.47
C TRP A 359 5.55 10.33 22.98
N THR A 360 6.72 10.43 23.61
CA THR A 360 7.45 9.28 24.16
C THR A 360 6.61 8.53 25.21
N ASP A 361 5.97 9.26 26.12
CA ASP A 361 5.12 8.65 27.15
C ASP A 361 3.86 8.02 26.55
N ARG A 362 3.26 8.66 25.54
CA ARG A 362 2.08 8.13 24.85
C ARG A 362 2.38 6.91 24.01
N GLU A 363 3.48 6.89 23.26
CA GLU A 363 3.93 5.73 22.50
C GLU A 363 4.16 4.54 23.43
N ARG A 364 4.84 4.73 24.56
CA ARG A 364 5.04 3.68 25.57
C ARG A 364 3.71 3.12 26.06
N ALA A 365 2.76 3.98 26.43
CA ALA A 365 1.44 3.57 26.90
C ALA A 365 0.60 2.84 25.81
N VAL A 366 0.66 3.29 24.56
CA VAL A 366 -0.05 2.67 23.43
C VAL A 366 0.57 1.31 23.07
N GLN A 367 1.90 1.21 23.09
CA GLN A 367 2.64 -0.05 22.89
C GLN A 367 2.30 -1.08 23.97
N GLU A 368 2.15 -0.65 25.23
CA GLU A 368 1.75 -1.52 26.34
C GLU A 368 0.27 -1.93 26.26
N ALA A 369 -0.62 -1.02 25.83
CA ALA A 369 -2.05 -1.26 25.75
C ALA A 369 -2.51 -1.98 24.47
N THR A 370 -1.77 -1.86 23.37
CA THR A 370 -2.16 -2.37 22.06
C THR A 370 -0.95 -2.95 21.31
N SER A 371 -1.11 -4.12 20.68
CA SER A 371 -0.07 -4.68 19.79
C SER A 371 0.08 -3.93 18.45
N ARG A 372 -0.43 -2.70 18.34
CA ARG A 372 -0.40 -1.84 17.14
C ARG A 372 0.08 -0.46 17.54
N SER A 373 1.17 0.01 16.91
CA SER A 373 1.50 1.42 16.93
C SER A 373 0.72 2.12 15.81
N TYR A 374 0.00 3.20 16.13
CA TYR A 374 -0.52 4.14 15.14
C TYR A 374 0.31 5.42 15.25
N ASP A 375 0.93 5.83 14.14
CA ASP A 375 1.46 7.18 14.01
C ASP A 375 0.31 8.20 13.94
N MET A 376 0.65 9.49 14.01
CA MET A 376 -0.36 10.55 13.97
C MET A 376 -1.15 10.58 12.67
N ASP A 377 -0.50 10.28 11.55
CA ASP A 377 -1.15 10.20 10.25
C ASP A 377 -2.23 9.10 10.24
N GLY A 378 -1.92 7.91 10.74
CA GLY A 378 -2.86 6.79 10.84
C GLY A 378 -4.02 7.07 11.80
N MET A 379 -3.76 7.72 12.94
CA MET A 379 -4.83 8.14 13.87
C MET A 379 -5.77 9.16 13.23
N LEU A 380 -5.23 10.16 12.54
CA LEU A 380 -6.02 11.16 11.84
C LEU A 380 -6.84 10.54 10.72
N LEU A 381 -6.26 9.64 9.92
CA LEU A 381 -7.01 8.96 8.85
C LEU A 381 -8.10 8.00 9.39
N ALA A 382 -7.97 7.53 10.64
CA ALA A 382 -8.99 6.70 11.26
C ALA A 382 -10.23 7.47 11.76
N VAL A 383 -10.09 8.77 12.04
CA VAL A 383 -11.16 9.60 12.62
C VAL A 383 -11.62 10.76 11.74
N ALA A 384 -10.75 11.27 10.87
CA ALA A 384 -11.03 12.40 10.00
C ALA A 384 -11.73 11.94 8.71
N THR A 385 -12.78 12.68 8.33
CA THR A 385 -13.55 12.44 7.11
C THR A 385 -13.14 13.41 6.01
N PRO A 386 -13.08 13.00 4.72
CA PRO A 386 -12.76 13.91 3.62
C PRO A 386 -13.75 15.07 3.46
N ASP A 387 -15.01 14.87 3.84
CA ASP A 387 -16.06 15.89 3.70
C ASP A 387 -15.96 17.00 4.75
N GLU A 388 -15.66 16.66 6.01
CA GLU A 388 -15.55 17.64 7.10
C GLU A 388 -14.11 18.11 7.34
N HIS A 389 -13.12 17.27 7.03
CA HIS A 389 -11.70 17.50 7.34
C HIS A 389 -10.79 17.35 6.11
N PRO A 390 -11.12 17.96 4.94
CA PRO A 390 -10.39 17.72 3.69
C PRO A 390 -8.90 18.09 3.76
N ALA A 391 -8.53 19.10 4.57
CA ALA A 391 -7.14 19.50 4.75
C ALA A 391 -6.32 18.50 5.57
N LEU A 392 -6.89 17.99 6.68
CA LEU A 392 -6.23 17.04 7.55
C LEU A 392 -6.08 15.68 6.87
N VAL A 393 -7.11 15.21 6.15
CA VAL A 393 -7.03 13.96 5.39
C VAL A 393 -5.94 14.06 4.32
N ARG A 394 -5.86 15.18 3.59
CA ARG A 394 -4.78 15.41 2.62
C ARG A 394 -3.40 15.39 3.25
N ALA A 395 -3.21 16.11 4.37
CA ALA A 395 -1.94 16.18 5.06
C ALA A 395 -1.52 14.80 5.63
N ALA A 396 -2.44 14.11 6.29
CA ALA A 396 -2.21 12.78 6.86
C ALA A 396 -1.97 11.71 5.78
N SER A 397 -2.70 11.76 4.66
CA SER A 397 -2.46 10.87 3.51
C SER A 397 -1.09 11.09 2.87
N ALA A 398 -0.51 12.28 3.03
CA ALA A 398 0.82 12.61 2.57
C ALA A 398 1.92 12.27 3.61
N GLY A 399 1.57 11.76 4.79
CA GLY A 399 2.53 11.48 5.88
C GLY A 399 3.11 12.75 6.51
N ALA A 400 2.41 13.87 6.42
CA ALA A 400 2.95 15.17 6.81
C ALA A 400 3.14 15.32 8.34
N PHE A 401 2.45 14.52 9.15
CA PHE A 401 2.54 14.62 10.61
C PHE A 401 3.69 13.79 11.19
N GLY A 402 4.13 12.72 10.50
CA GLY A 402 5.34 11.96 10.84
C GLY A 402 6.64 12.63 10.37
N ALA A 403 6.63 13.33 9.24
CA ALA A 403 7.83 13.92 8.63
C ALA A 403 8.45 15.08 9.43
N ALA A 404 7.68 15.78 10.27
CA ALA A 404 8.13 16.93 11.06
C ALA A 404 9.09 16.57 12.20
N MET A 405 9.34 15.28 12.46
CA MET A 405 10.21 14.79 13.54
C MET A 405 11.64 14.47 13.07
N GLU A 406 11.95 14.58 11.78
CA GLU A 406 13.26 14.24 11.18
C GLU A 406 14.24 15.43 11.06
N ASP A 407 14.11 16.44 11.93
CA ASP A 407 14.86 17.69 11.76
C ASP A 407 16.36 17.56 12.11
N GLY A 408 17.19 18.29 11.35
CA GLY A 408 18.63 18.41 11.56
C GLY A 408 19.03 19.19 12.83
N PRO A 409 20.26 19.73 12.92
CA PRO A 409 20.78 20.35 14.14
C PRO A 409 20.02 21.60 14.61
N VAL A 410 19.19 22.20 13.75
CA VAL A 410 18.26 23.29 14.07
C VAL A 410 16.89 22.88 13.53
N SER A 411 15.86 22.96 14.38
CA SER A 411 14.50 22.56 13.98
C SER A 411 13.89 23.52 12.95
N PHE A 412 12.90 23.03 12.21
CA PHE A 412 12.13 23.83 11.27
C PHE A 412 11.47 25.04 11.96
N GLY A 413 10.88 24.82 13.14
CA GLY A 413 10.27 25.89 13.93
C GLY A 413 11.28 26.96 14.34
N THR A 414 12.49 26.55 14.75
CA THR A 414 13.56 27.51 15.06
C THR A 414 13.99 28.28 13.82
N THR A 415 14.12 27.62 12.67
CA THR A 415 14.47 28.27 11.40
C THR A 415 13.46 29.37 11.05
N LEU A 416 12.16 29.09 11.18
CA LEU A 416 11.11 30.09 10.96
C LEU A 416 11.21 31.28 11.92
N LEU A 417 11.54 31.06 13.19
CA LEU A 417 11.74 32.14 14.16
C LEU A 417 12.93 33.02 13.78
N LEU A 418 14.04 32.41 13.36
CA LEU A 418 15.22 33.15 12.91
C LEU A 418 14.94 33.96 11.64
N ASP A 419 14.18 33.41 10.70
CA ASP A 419 13.75 34.16 9.51
C ASP A 419 12.85 35.35 9.88
N GLY A 420 11.96 35.16 10.87
CA GLY A 420 11.15 36.24 11.43
C GLY A 420 12.00 37.35 12.07
N ILE A 421 13.05 36.99 12.82
CA ILE A 421 14.00 37.95 13.42
C ILE A 421 14.78 38.68 12.32
N ALA A 422 15.24 37.98 11.28
CA ALA A 422 15.90 38.60 10.12
C ALA A 422 14.99 39.65 9.45
N ALA A 423 13.70 39.34 9.30
CA ALA A 423 12.73 40.29 8.77
C ALA A 423 12.51 41.52 9.69
N LEU A 424 12.55 41.34 11.02
CA LEU A 424 12.50 42.45 11.97
C LEU A 424 13.73 43.35 11.88
N ILE A 425 14.91 42.75 11.72
CA ILE A 425 16.18 43.47 11.53
C ILE A 425 16.11 44.31 10.25
N ALA A 426 15.74 43.72 9.12
CA ALA A 426 15.63 44.44 7.84
C ALA A 426 14.65 45.62 7.92
N ARG A 427 13.53 45.47 8.66
CA ARG A 427 12.57 46.56 8.92
C ARG A 427 13.13 47.66 9.83
N ALA A 428 14.04 47.33 10.73
CA ALA A 428 14.73 48.32 11.57
C ALA A 428 15.77 49.10 10.77
N GLU A 429 16.54 48.42 9.91
CA GLU A 429 17.51 49.05 8.99
C GLU A 429 16.85 50.03 8.02
N GLY A 430 15.68 49.65 7.46
CA GLY A 430 14.90 50.54 6.59
C GLY A 430 14.35 51.79 7.29
N ARG A 431 14.22 51.76 8.63
CA ARG A 431 13.74 52.90 9.44
C ARG A 431 14.87 53.83 9.89
N THR A 432 16.10 53.33 9.99
CA THR A 432 17.28 54.14 10.33
C THR A 432 17.93 54.81 9.11
N GLY A 433 17.65 54.30 7.90
CA GLY A 433 18.10 54.87 6.63
C GLY A 433 17.16 55.91 5.99
N SER A 434 15.99 56.19 6.60
CA SER A 434 15.06 57.26 6.21
C SER A 434 15.10 58.39 7.24
#